data_AF-A0A1R3V590-F1
#
_entry.id   AF-A0A1R3V590-F1
#
_cell.length_a   1.000
_cell.length_b   1.000
_cell.length_c   1.000
_cell.angle_alpha   90.00
_cell.angle_beta   90.00
_cell.angle_gamma   90.00
#
_symmetry.space_group_name_H-M   'P 1'
#
loop_
_entity.id
_entity.type
_entity.pdbx_description
1 polymer ?
#
loop_
_entity_poly.entity_id
_entity_poly.type
_entity_poly.pdbx_seq_one_letter_code
_entity_poly.pdbx_strand_id
1 'polypeptide(L)'
;MLLEAMEIFLTKQAAIRNDPGPPLNKPYETITIVTSSEKFVFTGEGNTARGKLDIVRGGKATSKDKRCYEAIKAAGGAKATVVFPAKTA
;
A
#
# COMPACT_ATOMS: atom_id res chain seq x y z
N MET A 1 -21.16 10.76 -3.26
CA MET A 1 -20.05 10.58 -2.31
C MET A 1 -18.78 10.41 -3.12
N LEU A 2 -17.77 11.25 -2.92
CA LEU A 2 -16.48 11.14 -3.63
C LEU A 2 -15.52 10.35 -2.75
N LEU A 3 -15.12 9.17 -3.21
CA LEU A 3 -14.02 8.42 -2.63
C LEU A 3 -12.72 9.14 -2.99
N GLU A 4 -11.90 9.51 -1.99
CA GLU A 4 -10.55 10.02 -2.24
C GLU A 4 -9.64 8.85 -2.59
N ALA A 5 -9.12 8.84 -3.82
CA ALA A 5 -8.11 7.89 -4.27
C ALA A 5 -6.73 8.56 -4.35
N MET A 6 -5.70 7.90 -3.83
CA MET A 6 -4.31 8.35 -3.90
C MET A 6 -3.45 7.29 -4.57
N GLU A 7 -2.68 7.71 -5.57
CA GLU A 7 -1.70 6.86 -6.24
C GLU A 7 -0.31 7.08 -5.66
N ILE A 8 0.39 5.99 -5.39
CA ILE A 8 1.74 5.97 -4.81
C ILE A 8 2.59 5.00 -5.63
N PHE A 9 3.85 5.36 -5.85
CA PHE A 9 4.81 4.45 -6.45
C PHE A 9 5.73 3.86 -5.38
N LEU A 10 5.68 2.54 -5.21
CA LEU A 10 6.54 1.81 -4.30
C LEU A 10 7.85 1.49 -5.01
N THR A 11 8.94 2.16 -4.65
CA THR A 11 10.26 1.86 -5.22
C THR A 11 10.97 0.73 -4.48
N LYS A 12 11.89 0.03 -5.18
CA LYS A 12 12.71 -1.07 -4.64
C LYS A 12 13.61 -0.68 -3.46
N GLN A 13 13.94 0.60 -3.30
CA GLN A 13 15.07 1.06 -2.46
C GLN A 13 14.82 2.34 -1.66
N ALA A 14 13.62 2.92 -1.68
CA ALA A 14 13.36 4.04 -0.78
C ALA A 14 13.47 3.55 0.66
N ALA A 15 14.45 4.08 1.41
CA ALA A 15 14.40 4.08 2.85
C ALA A 15 12.99 4.58 3.21
N ILE A 16 12.23 3.79 3.99
CA ILE A 16 10.81 4.03 4.29
C ILE A 16 10.55 5.51 4.63
N ARG A 17 11.52 6.19 5.26
CA ARG A 17 11.49 7.61 5.65
C ARG A 17 11.41 8.65 4.51
N ASN A 18 11.81 8.35 3.27
CA ASN A 18 11.90 9.37 2.20
C ASN A 18 10.80 9.24 1.11
N ASP A 19 9.85 8.33 1.30
CA ASP A 19 8.76 8.14 0.35
C ASP A 19 7.54 8.96 0.81
N PRO A 20 7.01 9.90 -0.01
CA PRO A 20 5.82 10.70 0.28
C PRO A 20 4.54 9.85 0.15
N GLY A 21 4.54 8.72 0.84
CA GLY A 21 3.41 7.81 0.92
C GLY A 21 2.19 8.44 1.60
N PRO A 22 1.13 7.65 1.81
CA PRO A 22 -0.14 8.18 2.26
C PRO A 22 -0.04 8.72 3.69
N PRO A 23 -1.00 9.58 4.11
CA PRO A 23 -1.02 10.15 5.45
C PRO A 23 -0.92 9.07 6.54
N LEU A 24 -0.09 9.32 7.56
CA LEU A 24 0.21 8.39 8.65
C LEU A 24 -1.04 7.94 9.43
N ASN A 25 -2.06 8.80 9.48
CA ASN A 25 -3.24 8.66 10.34
C ASN A 25 -4.54 8.34 9.58
N LYS A 26 -4.53 8.23 8.23
CA LYS A 26 -5.76 7.93 7.49
C LYS A 26 -5.97 6.41 7.39
N PRO A 27 -7.11 5.87 7.88
CA PRO A 27 -7.51 4.50 7.57
C PRO A 27 -7.77 4.40 6.07
N TYR A 28 -7.52 3.24 5.49
CA TYR A 28 -7.84 2.97 4.08
C TYR A 28 -9.02 2.02 4.02
N GLU A 29 -9.80 2.11 2.95
CA GLU A 29 -10.82 1.13 2.60
C GLU A 29 -10.17 0.00 1.80
N THR A 30 -9.42 0.37 0.76
CA THR A 30 -8.65 -0.60 -0.03
C THR A 30 -7.26 -0.06 -0.40
N ILE A 31 -6.27 -0.97 -0.46
CA ILE A 31 -4.98 -0.72 -1.12
C ILE A 31 -4.82 -1.76 -2.22
N THR A 32 -4.71 -1.30 -3.45
CA THR A 32 -4.42 -2.14 -4.60
C THR A 32 -2.99 -1.91 -5.05
N ILE A 33 -2.14 -2.91 -4.96
CA ILE A 33 -0.76 -2.88 -5.45
C ILE A 33 -0.69 -3.72 -6.72
N VAL A 34 -0.25 -3.10 -7.81
CA VAL A 34 -0.08 -3.73 -9.11
C VAL A 34 1.40 -3.76 -9.45
N THR A 35 1.95 -4.96 -9.57
CA THR A 35 3.29 -5.21 -10.12
C THR A 35 3.16 -5.61 -11.59
N SER A 36 4.28 -5.84 -12.28
CA SER A 36 4.28 -6.38 -13.65
C SER A 36 3.76 -7.82 -13.76
N SER A 37 3.71 -8.55 -12.64
CA SER A 37 3.38 -9.98 -12.59
C SER A 37 2.12 -10.31 -11.80
N GLU A 38 1.72 -9.45 -10.86
CA GLU A 38 0.67 -9.79 -9.91
C GLU A 38 -0.07 -8.55 -9.36
N LYS A 39 -1.33 -8.76 -8.97
CA LYS A 39 -2.18 -7.76 -8.31
C LYS A 39 -2.49 -8.21 -6.89
N PHE A 40 -2.21 -7.34 -5.91
CA PHE A 40 -2.52 -7.54 -4.51
C PHE A 40 -3.55 -6.52 -4.04
N VAL A 41 -4.61 -6.98 -3.39
CA VAL A 41 -5.65 -6.10 -2.81
C VAL A 41 -5.71 -6.31 -1.32
N PHE A 42 -5.62 -5.24 -0.54
CA PHE A 42 -5.75 -5.23 0.92
C PHE A 42 -6.98 -4.42 1.30
N THR A 43 -7.75 -4.90 2.28
CA THR A 43 -8.98 -4.27 2.76
C THR A 43 -8.84 -3.82 4.21
N GLY A 44 -9.51 -2.71 4.53
CA GLY A 44 -9.35 -1.86 5.71
C GLY A 44 -9.75 -2.41 7.08
N GLU A 45 -9.43 -3.64 7.44
CA GLU A 45 -9.59 -4.07 8.84
C GLU A 45 -8.40 -3.60 9.69
N GLY A 46 -8.60 -2.47 10.39
CA GLY A 46 -7.86 -2.08 11.59
C GLY A 46 -6.50 -1.37 11.43
N ASN A 47 -6.10 -0.94 10.23
CA ASN A 47 -4.79 -0.28 10.02
C ASN A 47 -4.86 0.99 9.17
N THR A 48 -3.89 1.89 9.36
CA THR A 48 -3.71 3.06 8.50
C THR A 48 -3.07 2.67 7.17
N ALA A 49 -3.31 3.46 6.12
CA ALA A 49 -2.76 3.23 4.80
C ALA A 49 -1.23 3.09 4.85
N ARG A 50 -0.60 3.98 5.63
CA ARG A 50 0.84 4.01 5.80
C ARG A 50 1.36 2.77 6.54
N GLY A 51 0.72 2.40 7.64
CA GLY A 51 1.09 1.21 8.41
C GLY A 51 1.04 -0.06 7.55
N LYS A 52 0.01 -0.21 6.71
CA LYS A 52 -0.08 -1.37 5.81
C LYS A 52 1.02 -1.38 4.74
N LEU A 53 1.31 -0.24 4.12
CA LEU A 53 2.39 -0.16 3.13
C LEU A 53 3.77 -0.43 3.77
N ASP A 54 4.00 0.04 4.99
CA ASP A 54 5.25 -0.24 5.71
C ASP A 54 5.39 -1.73 6.06
N ILE A 55 4.29 -2.40 6.41
CA ILE A 55 4.25 -3.86 6.57
C ILE A 55 4.61 -4.58 5.27
N VAL A 56 4.01 -4.17 4.14
CA VAL A 56 4.29 -4.76 2.82
C VAL A 56 5.75 -4.52 2.41
N ARG A 57 6.29 -3.32 2.63
CA ARG A 57 7.72 -3.02 2.36
C ARG A 57 8.68 -3.84 3.22
N GLY A 58 8.25 -4.31 4.38
CA GLY A 58 9.07 -5.15 5.26
C GLY A 58 8.82 -6.66 5.11
N GLY A 59 7.72 -7.07 4.47
CA GLY A 59 7.28 -8.47 4.40
C GLY A 59 6.97 -9.10 5.77
N LYS A 60 6.52 -8.32 6.77
CA LYS A 60 6.54 -8.75 8.18
C LYS A 60 5.28 -9.41 8.74
N ALA A 61 4.09 -9.18 8.18
CA ALA A 61 2.85 -9.60 8.86
C ALA A 61 2.29 -10.95 8.37
N THR A 62 2.07 -11.12 7.07
CA THR A 62 1.42 -12.34 6.52
C THR A 62 2.16 -12.91 5.31
N SER A 63 1.83 -14.14 4.92
CA SER A 63 2.32 -14.75 3.67
C SER A 63 1.97 -13.91 2.44
N LYS A 64 0.81 -13.24 2.46
CA LYS A 64 0.39 -12.32 1.40
C LYS A 64 1.26 -11.06 1.35
N ASP A 65 1.62 -10.51 2.51
CA ASP A 65 2.53 -9.35 2.58
C ASP A 65 3.94 -9.72 2.09
N LYS A 66 4.44 -10.89 2.48
CA LYS A 66 5.73 -11.43 2.00
C LYS A 66 5.74 -11.62 0.48
N ARG A 67 4.70 -12.23 -0.07
CA ARG A 67 4.58 -12.43 -1.52
C ARG A 67 4.49 -11.10 -2.27
N CYS A 68 3.72 -10.15 -1.74
CA CYS A 68 3.62 -8.81 -2.31
C CYS A 68 4.98 -8.10 -2.29
N TYR A 69 5.73 -8.18 -1.19
CA TYR A 69 7.08 -7.63 -1.07
C TYR A 69 8.03 -8.18 -2.13
N GLU A 70 8.09 -9.51 -2.27
CA GLU A 70 8.98 -10.15 -3.24
C GLU A 70 8.57 -9.84 -4.67
N ALA A 71 7.27 -9.74 -4.96
CA ALA A 71 6.78 -9.32 -6.27
C ALA A 71 7.18 -7.87 -6.62
N ILE A 72 7.10 -6.94 -5.66
CA ILE A 72 7.57 -5.56 -5.83
C ILE A 72 9.08 -5.53 -6.10
N LYS A 73 9.87 -6.30 -5.34
CA LYS A 73 11.32 -6.41 -5.54
C LYS A 73 11.68 -6.97 -6.91
N ALA A 74 11.01 -8.03 -7.35
CA ALA A 74 11.24 -8.66 -8.64
C ALA A 74 10.89 -7.71 -9.80
N ALA A 75 9.82 -6.92 -9.65
CA ALA A 75 9.38 -5.93 -10.64
C ALA A 75 10.18 -4.62 -10.62
N GLY A 76 11.05 -4.40 -9.62
CA GLY A 76 11.77 -3.13 -9.44
C GLY A 76 10.93 -1.99 -8.87
N GLY A 77 9.66 -2.24 -8.58
CA GLY A 77 8.71 -1.30 -8.01
C GLY A 77 7.27 -1.72 -8.28
N ALA A 78 6.31 -0.94 -7.78
CA ALA A 78 4.89 -1.19 -8.02
C ALA A 78 4.05 0.09 -7.90
N LYS A 79 2.93 0.13 -8.64
CA LYS A 79 1.93 1.17 -8.45
C LYS A 79 0.96 0.72 -7.36
N ALA A 80 0.80 1.53 -6.32
CA ALA A 80 -0.19 1.36 -5.28
C ALA A 80 -1.30 2.39 -5.44
N THR A 81 -2.54 1.96 -5.38
CA THR A 81 -3.73 2.82 -5.33
C THR A 81 -4.38 2.63 -3.98
N VAL A 82 -4.49 3.69 -3.20
CA VAL A 82 -5.12 3.70 -1.89
C VAL A 82 -6.46 4.41 -2.02
N VAL A 83 -7.53 3.75 -1.63
CA VAL A 83 -8.87 4.34 -1.51
C VAL A 83 -9.12 4.61 -0.04
N PHE A 84 -9.42 5.85 0.31
CA PHE A 84 -9.80 6.23 1.67
C PHE A 84 -11.32 6.17 1.83
N PRO A 85 -11.82 5.77 3.02
CA PRO A 85 -13.24 5.81 3.30
C PRO A 85 -13.73 7.26 3.16
N ALA A 86 -14.92 7.43 2.59
CA ALA A 86 -15.55 8.74 2.54
C ALA A 86 -15.64 9.32 3.96
N LYS A 87 -15.31 10.61 4.14
CA LYS A 87 -15.62 11.32 5.39
C LYS A 87 -17.12 11.18 5.61
N THR A 88 -17.51 10.44 6.64
CA THR A 88 -18.85 10.56 7.20
C THR A 88 -18.96 12.00 7.70
N ALA A 89 -19.74 12.79 6.98
CA ALA A 89 -20.11 14.15 7.39
C ALA A 89 -20.98 14.10 8.65
#